data_AF-A0A521I3G5-F1
#
_entry.id   AF-A0A521I3G5-F1
#
_cell.length_a   1.000
_cell.length_b   1.000
_cell.length_c   1.000
_cell.angle_alpha   90.00
_cell.angle_beta   90.00
_cell.angle_gamma   90.00
#
_symmetry.space_group_name_H-M   'P 1'
#
loop_
_entity.id
_entity.type
_entity.pdbx_description
1 polymer ?
#
loop_
_entity_poly.entity_id
_entity_poly.type
_entity_poly.pdbx_seq_one_letter_code
_entity_poly.pdbx_strand_id
1 'polypeptide(L)'
;MFEFMMDGAFWIAVLQIIAIDILLGGDNAVVIALACRKLPEHQRSKGIFWGVFGAIGLRVVLIFFALQLLELPFLKVVGALLL
;
A
#
# COMPACT_ATOMS: atom_id res chain seq x y z
N MET A 1 -7.89 16.16 -16.04
CA MET A 1 -6.94 15.07 -15.73
C MET A 1 -5.50 15.56 -15.70
N PHE A 2 -5.01 16.24 -16.75
CA PHE A 2 -3.65 16.80 -16.77
C PHE A 2 -3.45 17.96 -15.76
N GLU A 3 -4.44 18.85 -15.60
CA GLU A 3 -4.39 19.90 -14.57
C GLU A 3 -4.33 19.36 -13.13
N PHE A 4 -4.98 18.24 -12.85
CA PHE A 4 -4.93 17.57 -11.55
C PHE A 4 -3.53 17.00 -11.23
N MET A 5 -2.80 16.55 -12.25
CA MET A 5 -1.41 16.08 -12.10
C MET A 5 -0.40 17.22 -11.91
N MET A 6 -0.77 18.46 -12.27
CA MET A 6 0.06 19.66 -12.04
C MET A 6 -0.25 20.37 -10.73
N ASP A 7 -1.29 19.97 -10.01
CA ASP A 7 -1.63 20.52 -8.70
C ASP A 7 -0.58 20.11 -7.65
N GLY A 8 -0.01 21.08 -6.95
CA GLY A 8 0.96 20.83 -5.88
C GLY A 8 0.35 20.00 -4.73
N ALA A 9 -0.95 20.18 -4.46
CA ALA A 9 -1.65 19.41 -3.43
C ALA A 9 -1.72 17.92 -3.77
N PHE A 10 -1.83 17.55 -5.05
CA PHE A 10 -1.83 16.15 -5.48
C PHE A 10 -0.50 15.46 -5.12
N TRP A 11 0.63 16.07 -5.46
CA TRP A 11 1.95 15.51 -5.16
C TRP A 11 2.23 15.45 -3.66
N ILE A 12 1.75 16.43 -2.88
CA ILE A 12 1.82 16.41 -1.41
C ILE A 12 1.01 15.22 -0.86
N ALA A 13 -0.22 15.01 -1.33
CA ALA A 13 -1.04 13.89 -0.91
C ALA A 13 -0.40 12.53 -1.24
N VAL A 14 0.19 12.40 -2.44
CA VAL A 14 0.93 11.20 -2.85
C VAL A 14 2.12 10.95 -1.92
N LEU A 15 2.91 11.98 -1.61
CA LEU A 15 4.03 11.87 -0.68
C LEU A 15 3.58 11.48 0.73
N GLN A 16 2.46 12.02 1.22
CA GLN A 16 1.90 11.63 2.50
C GLN A 16 1.49 10.16 2.53
N ILE A 17 0.81 9.68 1.47
CA ILE A 17 0.41 8.27 1.36
C ILE A 17 1.65 7.37 1.37
N ILE A 18 2.69 7.70 0.59
CA ILE A 18 3.95 6.95 0.58
C ILE A 18 4.60 6.94 1.97
N ALA A 19 4.63 8.09 2.66
CA ALA A 19 5.21 8.19 3.99
C ALA A 19 4.45 7.33 5.02
N ILE A 20 3.12 7.37 5.00
CA ILE A 20 2.25 6.54 5.86
C ILE A 20 2.47 5.06 5.56
N ASP A 21 2.52 4.68 4.29
CA ASP A 21 2.72 3.30 3.85
C ASP A 21 4.10 2.75 4.24
N ILE A 22 5.14 3.58 4.26
CA ILE A 22 6.48 3.19 4.74
C ILE A 22 6.48 3.06 6.27
N LEU A 23 5.87 4.01 6.98
CA LEU A 23 5.75 3.99 8.44
C LEU A 23 4.97 2.77 8.94
N LEU A 24 3.84 2.46 8.31
CA LEU A 24 2.97 1.34 8.64
C LEU A 24 3.38 0.02 7.98
N GLY A 25 4.21 0.06 6.93
CA GLY A 25 4.58 -1.11 6.12
C GLY A 25 5.96 -1.69 6.43
N GLY A 26 6.69 -1.14 7.40
CA GLY A 26 8.03 -1.62 7.75
C GLY A 26 8.05 -3.08 8.23
N ASP A 27 7.03 -3.49 8.97
CA ASP A 27 6.78 -4.87 9.38
C ASP A 27 6.54 -5.83 8.19
N ASN A 28 5.78 -5.37 7.19
CA ASN A 28 5.50 -6.12 5.97
C ASN A 28 6.76 -6.38 5.14
N ALA A 29 7.68 -5.42 5.06
CA ALA A 29 8.99 -5.60 4.42
C ALA A 29 9.86 -6.64 5.17
N VAL A 30 9.80 -6.65 6.50
CA VAL A 30 10.51 -7.64 7.34
C VAL A 30 9.96 -9.05 7.10
N VAL A 31 8.64 -9.22 7.03
CA VAL A 31 8.03 -10.53 6.74
C VAL A 31 8.45 -11.05 5.36
N ILE A 32 8.46 -10.19 4.34
CA ILE A 32 8.93 -10.56 2.99
C ILE A 32 10.41 -10.96 3.02
N ALA A 33 11.26 -10.22 3.74
CA ALA A 33 12.68 -10.50 3.87
C ALA A 33 12.95 -11.81 4.63
N LEU A 34 12.15 -12.11 5.66
CA LEU A 34 12.21 -13.35 6.43
C LEU A 34 11.74 -14.56 5.60
N ALA A 35 10.65 -14.41 4.85
CA ALA A 35 10.17 -15.43 3.91
C ALA A 35 11.24 -15.72 2.85
N CYS A 36 11.93 -14.68 2.37
CA CYS A 36 12.99 -14.83 1.38
C CYS A 36 14.36 -15.30 1.94
N ARG A 37 14.50 -15.45 3.27
CA ARG A 37 15.80 -15.70 3.93
C ARG A 37 16.44 -17.04 3.57
N LYS A 38 15.65 -18.05 3.20
CA LYS A 38 16.16 -19.39 2.83
C LYS A 38 16.47 -19.54 1.34
N LEU A 39 16.28 -18.49 0.53
CA LEU A 39 16.62 -18.54 -0.90
C LEU A 39 18.12 -18.33 -1.14
N PRO A 40 18.70 -18.96 -2.18
CA PRO A 40 20.07 -18.67 -2.62
C PRO A 40 20.26 -17.17 -2.88
N GLU A 41 21.46 -16.62 -2.61
CA GLU A 41 21.73 -15.18 -2.73
C GLU A 41 21.30 -14.58 -4.08
N HIS A 42 21.52 -15.32 -5.17
CA HIS A 42 21.08 -14.96 -6.52
C HIS A 42 19.55 -14.80 -6.65
N GLN A 43 18.76 -15.64 -5.97
CA GLN A 43 17.31 -15.66 -6.07
C GLN A 43 16.63 -14.79 -5.01
N ARG A 44 17.34 -14.45 -3.93
CA ARG A 44 16.80 -13.67 -2.82
C ARG A 44 16.33 -12.28 -3.25
N SER A 45 17.10 -11.58 -4.10
CA SER A 45 16.70 -10.28 -4.65
C SER A 45 15.43 -10.39 -5.52
N LYS A 46 15.33 -11.43 -6.36
CA LYS A 46 14.13 -11.69 -7.18
C LYS A 46 12.93 -12.01 -6.30
N GLY A 47 13.11 -12.82 -5.26
CA GLY A 47 12.06 -13.17 -4.30
C GLY A 47 11.52 -11.94 -3.57
N ILE A 48 12.41 -11.06 -3.10
CA ILE A 48 12.01 -9.81 -2.45
C ILE A 48 11.30 -8.89 -3.46
N PHE A 49 11.82 -8.75 -4.68
CA PHE A 49 11.20 -7.92 -5.72
C PHE A 49 9.77 -8.38 -6.03
N TRP A 50 9.57 -9.67 -6.30
CA TRP A 50 8.23 -10.23 -6.55
C TRP A 50 7.34 -10.17 -5.32
N GLY A 51 7.88 -10.35 -4.11
CA GLY A 51 7.15 -10.23 -2.85
C GLY A 51 6.63 -8.81 -2.61
N VAL A 52 7.49 -7.80 -2.81
CA VAL A 52 7.11 -6.39 -2.68
C VAL A 52 6.13 -5.99 -3.78
N PHE A 53 6.39 -6.39 -5.03
CA PHE A 53 5.49 -6.11 -6.15
C PHE A 53 4.09 -6.71 -5.93
N GLY A 54 4.03 -7.97 -5.47
CA GLY A 54 2.79 -8.64 -5.12
C GLY A 54 2.07 -7.98 -3.94
N ALA A 55 2.81 -7.58 -2.89
CA ALA A 55 2.25 -6.90 -1.73
C ALA A 55 1.63 -5.53 -2.10
N ILE A 56 2.33 -4.72 -2.90
CA ILE A 56 1.81 -3.45 -3.40
C ILE A 56 0.60 -3.68 -4.30
N GLY A 57 0.68 -4.63 -5.24
CA GLY A 57 -0.43 -4.97 -6.12
C GLY A 57 -1.68 -5.38 -5.36
N LEU A 58 -1.53 -6.26 -4.36
CA LEU A 58 -2.62 -6.66 -3.48
C LEU A 58 -3.18 -5.47 -2.71
N ARG A 59 -2.33 -4.58 -2.19
CA ARG A 59 -2.75 -3.35 -1.49
C ARG A 59 -3.58 -2.44 -2.40
N VAL A 60 -3.17 -2.23 -3.64
CA VAL A 60 -3.94 -1.43 -4.61
C VAL A 60 -5.31 -2.04 -4.88
N VAL A 61 -5.38 -3.35 -5.08
CA VAL A 61 -6.65 -4.06 -5.29
C VAL A 61 -7.55 -3.93 -4.07
N LEU A 62 -7.01 -4.16 -2.86
CA LEU A 62 -7.77 -4.02 -1.62
C LEU A 62 -8.25 -2.59 -1.38
N ILE A 63 -7.42 -1.57 -1.63
CA ILE A 63 -7.82 -0.17 -1.54
C ILE A 63 -8.92 0.14 -2.54
N PHE A 64 -8.82 -0.35 -3.78
CA PHE A 64 -9.89 -0.17 -4.77
C PHE A 64 -11.23 -0.72 -4.26
N PHE A 65 -11.24 -1.96 -3.75
CA PHE A 65 -12.44 -2.55 -3.14
C PHE A 65 -12.91 -1.76 -1.90
N ALA A 66 -11.98 -1.35 -1.04
CA ALA A 66 -12.30 -0.58 0.16
C ALA A 66 -12.93 0.77 -0.16
N LEU A 67 -12.44 1.47 -1.19
CA LEU A 67 -13.00 2.74 -1.65
C LEU A 67 -14.45 2.56 -2.14
N GLN A 68 -14.72 1.50 -2.91
CA GLN A 68 -16.08 1.16 -3.36
C GLN A 68 -17.00 0.82 -2.16
N LEU A 69 -16.51 0.05 -1.19
CA LEU A 69 -17.23 -0.25 0.04
C LEU A 69 -17.51 1.02 0.87
N LEU A 70 -16.58 1.97 0.90
CA LEU A 70 -16.72 3.24 1.61
C LEU A 70 -17.76 4.19 0.97
N GLU A 71 -18.18 3.95 -0.28
CA GLU A 71 -19.33 4.66 -0.86
C GLU A 71 -20.64 4.29 -0.17
N LEU A 72 -20.71 3.16 0.54
CA LEU A 72 -21.86 2.81 1.36
C LEU A 72 -21.97 3.78 2.55
N PRO A 73 -23.05 4.57 2.64
CA PRO A 73 -23.15 5.67 3.62
C PRO A 73 -23.10 5.18 5.07
N PHE A 74 -23.60 3.98 5.36
CA PHE A 74 -23.55 3.40 6.71
C PHE A 74 -22.15 2.89 7.10
N LEU A 75 -21.31 2.50 6.15
CA LEU A 75 -19.98 1.96 6.43
C LEU A 75 -19.02 3.07 6.90
N LYS A 76 -19.15 4.29 6.35
CA LYS A 76 -18.43 5.48 6.82
C LYS A 76 -18.74 5.82 8.27
N VAL A 77 -20.00 5.72 8.68
CA VAL A 77 -20.44 6.00 10.06
C VAL A 77 -19.84 4.98 11.02
N VAL A 78 -19.89 3.69 10.69
CA VAL A 78 -19.30 2.64 11.51
C VAL A 78 -17.77 2.77 11.58
N GLY A 79 -17.11 3.08 10.46
CA GLY A 79 -15.67 3.33 10.42
C GLY A 79 -15.25 4.51 11.29
N ALA A 80 -16.03 5.60 11.30
CA ALA A 80 -15.78 6.77 12.14
C ALA A 80 -16.00 6.51 13.64
N LEU A 81 -16.86 5.55 14.00
CA LEU A 81 -17.08 5.16 15.41
C LEU A 81 -15.99 4.22 15.95
N LEU A 82 -15.27 3.52 15.06
CA LEU A 82 -14.22 2.55 15.43
C LEU A 82 -12.80 3.15 15.43
N LEU A 83 -12.62 4.35 14.88
CA LEU A 83 -11.37 5.14 14.89
C LEU A 83 -11.26 5.96 16.19
#